data_AF-U3U3C8-F1
#
_entry.id   AF-U3U3C8-F1
#
_cell.length_a   1.000
_cell.length_b   1.000
_cell.length_c   1.000
_cell.angle_alpha   90.00
_cell.angle_beta   90.00
_cell.angle_gamma   90.00
#
_symmetry.space_group_name_H-M   'P 1'
#
loop_
_entity.id
_entity.type
_entity.pdbx_description
1 polymer ?
#
loop_
_entity_poly.entity_id
_entity_poly.type
_entity_poly.pdbx_seq_one_letter_code
_entity_poly.pdbx_strand_id
1 'polypeptide(L)'
;MALPDELIEAARIDGASPMRFFWDIVLPLSKTNLAALFVITFIYGWNQYLWPLLIINDAGLSTAVAGVKSMINTSGGPTQWNEVMAAMLLTLIPPVVVVLVMQRAFVRGLVESEK
;
A
#
# COMPACT_ATOMS: atom_id res chain seq x y z
N MET A 1 11.02 -12.45 11.73
CA MET A 1 11.98 -12.59 12.84
C MET A 1 11.78 -11.42 13.79
N ALA A 2 11.51 -11.71 15.06
CA ALA A 2 11.38 -10.69 16.10
C ALA A 2 12.75 -10.03 16.34
N LEU A 3 12.75 -8.79 16.82
CA LEU A 3 13.95 -8.07 17.21
C LEU A 3 14.83 -8.98 18.10
N PRO A 4 16.13 -9.16 17.83
CA PRO A 4 17.00 -9.98 18.66
C PRO A 4 16.94 -9.53 20.12
N ASP A 5 16.75 -10.47 21.05
CA ASP A 5 16.68 -10.18 22.49
C ASP A 5 17.95 -9.47 23.00
N GLU A 6 19.07 -9.72 22.33
CA GLU A 6 20.36 -9.07 22.55
C GLU A 6 20.29 -7.52 22.44
N LEU A 7 19.52 -7.00 21.47
CA LEU A 7 19.34 -5.56 21.29
C LEU A 7 18.49 -4.97 22.41
N ILE A 8 17.53 -5.74 22.93
CA ILE A 8 16.64 -5.33 24.02
C ILE A 8 17.44 -5.32 25.33
N GLU A 9 18.26 -6.34 25.58
CA GLU A 9 19.13 -6.40 26.75
C GLU A 9 20.20 -5.29 26.73
N ALA A 10 20.84 -5.05 25.59
CA ALA A 10 21.81 -3.97 25.43
C ALA A 10 21.18 -2.60 25.70
N ALA A 11 20.01 -2.31 25.12
CA ALA A 11 19.30 -1.06 25.36
C ALA A 11 18.89 -0.87 26.84
N ARG A 12 18.62 -1.97 27.55
CA ARG A 12 18.30 -1.96 28.98
C ARG A 12 19.54 -1.71 29.84
N ILE A 13 20.69 -2.27 29.46
CA ILE A 13 21.99 -2.02 30.11
C ILE A 13 22.41 -0.55 29.90
N ASP A 14 22.20 0.01 28.70
CA ASP A 14 22.50 1.40 28.36
C ASP A 14 21.48 2.41 28.91
N GLY A 15 20.43 1.96 29.62
CA GLY A 15 19.41 2.81 30.23
C GLY A 15 18.57 3.60 29.22
N ALA A 16 18.48 3.13 27.96
CA ALA A 16 17.69 3.79 26.94
C ALA A 16 16.19 3.77 27.30
N SER A 17 15.50 4.90 27.13
CA SER A 17 14.04 4.93 27.31
C SER A 17 13.36 4.09 26.22
N PRO A 18 12.22 3.43 26.51
CA PRO A 18 11.53 2.58 25.54
C PRO A 18 11.17 3.32 24.23
N MET A 19 10.81 4.60 24.34
CA MET A 19 10.51 5.43 23.17
C MET A 19 11.75 5.69 22.33
N ARG A 20 12.90 5.95 22.97
CA ARG A 20 14.17 6.14 22.27
C ARG A 20 14.63 4.88 21.56
N PHE A 21 14.53 3.72 22.22
CA PHE A 21 14.81 2.42 21.61
C PHE A 21 13.95 2.15 20.36
N PHE A 22 12.66 2.50 20.41
CA PHE A 22 11.78 2.35 19.27
C PHE A 22 12.24 3.16 18.06
N TRP A 23 12.53 4.46 18.24
CA TRP A 23 12.91 5.34 17.14
C TRP A 23 14.34 5.08 16.64
N ASP A 24 15.28 4.82 17.55
CA ASP A 24 16.70 4.73 17.21
C ASP A 24 17.10 3.33 16.70
N ILE A 25 16.41 2.27 17.12
CA ILE A 25 16.77 0.88 16.81
C ILE A 25 15.67 0.17 16.03
N VAL A 26 14.45 0.09 16.58
CA VAL A 26 13.37 -0.73 15.99
C VAL A 26 12.92 -0.20 14.64
N LEU A 27 12.68 1.11 14.54
CA LEU A 27 12.15 1.76 13.35
C LEU A 27 13.10 1.69 12.14
N PRO A 28 14.41 2.01 12.25
CA PRO A 28 15.33 1.90 11.13
C PRO A 28 15.56 0.45 10.69
N LEU A 29 15.63 -0.51 11.62
CA LEU A 29 15.72 -1.94 11.29
C LEU A 29 14.47 -2.44 10.57
N SER A 30 13.29 -1.91 10.91
CA SER A 30 12.03 -2.32 10.31
C SER A 30 11.72 -1.64 8.98
N LYS A 31 12.53 -0.66 8.54
CA LYS A 31 12.25 0.18 7.36
C LYS A 31 11.98 -0.61 6.08
N THR A 32 12.75 -1.67 5.83
CA THR A 32 12.59 -2.51 4.64
C THR A 32 11.29 -3.30 4.68
N ASN A 33 10.97 -3.90 5.83
CA ASN A 33 9.72 -4.64 6.03
C ASN A 33 8.49 -3.72 5.97
N LEU A 34 8.58 -2.52 6.57
CA LEU A 34 7.52 -1.52 6.49
C LEU A 34 7.29 -1.04 5.05
N ALA A 35 8.35 -0.88 4.26
CA ALA A 35 8.21 -0.54 2.84
C ALA A 35 7.51 -1.65 2.05
N ALA A 36 7.85 -2.92 2.29
CA ALA A 36 7.18 -4.04 1.65
C ALA A 36 5.69 -4.12 2.04
N LEU A 37 5.40 -4.00 3.34
CA LEU A 37 4.03 -3.96 3.86
C LEU A 37 3.24 -2.79 3.25
N PHE A 38 3.84 -1.60 3.19
CA PHE A 38 3.23 -0.42 2.59
C PHE A 38 2.78 -0.69 1.15
N VAL A 39 3.64 -1.28 0.31
CA VAL A 39 3.30 -1.60 -1.08
C VAL A 39 2.12 -2.55 -1.16
N ILE A 40 2.14 -3.62 -0.36
CA ILE A 40 1.05 -4.62 -0.33
C ILE A 40 -0.25 -3.97 0.11
N THR A 41 -0.24 -3.24 1.22
CA THR A 41 -1.43 -2.57 1.76
C THR A 41 -1.95 -1.47 0.82
N PHE A 42 -1.05 -0.73 0.16
CA PHE A 42 -1.41 0.28 -0.84
C PHE A 42 -2.14 -0.36 -2.02
N ILE A 43 -1.56 -1.40 -2.63
CA ILE A 43 -2.18 -2.11 -3.77
C ILE A 43 -3.53 -2.71 -3.35
N TYR A 44 -3.58 -3.33 -2.17
CA TYR A 44 -4.81 -3.90 -1.62
C TYR A 44 -5.90 -2.85 -1.43
N GLY A 45 -5.55 -1.69 -0.86
CA GLY A 45 -6.48 -0.57 -0.64
C GLY A 45 -6.92 0.08 -1.95
N TRP A 46 -6.00 0.28 -2.89
CA TRP A 46 -6.28 0.89 -4.20
C TRP A 46 -7.23 0.04 -5.04
N ASN A 47 -7.06 -1.29 -5.00
CA ASN A 47 -7.90 -2.23 -5.76
C ASN A 47 -9.23 -2.56 -5.06
N GLN A 48 -9.56 -1.91 -3.93
CA GLN A 48 -10.86 -2.12 -3.29
C GLN A 48 -12.00 -1.64 -4.19
N TYR A 49 -12.90 -2.56 -4.52
CA TYR A 49 -14.04 -2.30 -5.40
C TYR A 49 -15.38 -2.50 -4.68
N LEU A 50 -15.60 -3.68 -4.08
CA LEU A 50 -16.90 -4.01 -3.46
C LEU A 50 -17.18 -3.13 -2.24
N TRP A 51 -16.18 -2.91 -1.39
CA TRP A 51 -16.36 -2.16 -0.14
C TRP A 51 -16.76 -0.70 -0.38
N PRO A 52 -16.07 0.07 -1.25
CA PRO A 52 -16.49 1.43 -1.59
C PRO A 52 -17.87 1.47 -2.27
N LEU A 53 -18.15 0.55 -3.19
CA LEU A 53 -19.42 0.52 -3.91
C LEU A 53 -20.63 0.32 -2.98
N LEU A 54 -20.47 -0.45 -1.89
CA LEU A 54 -21.54 -0.73 -0.94
C LEU A 54 -21.80 0.40 0.05
N ILE A 55 -20.78 1.20 0.38
CA ILE A 55 -20.84 2.17 1.47
C ILE A 55 -20.97 3.61 0.96
N ILE A 56 -20.37 3.90 -0.18
CA ILE A 56 -20.31 5.25 -0.73
C ILE A 56 -21.60 5.50 -1.53
N ASN A 57 -22.39 6.44 -1.05
CA ASN A 57 -23.62 6.89 -1.72
C ASN A 57 -23.41 8.19 -2.53
N ASP A 58 -22.35 8.95 -2.20
CA ASP A 58 -22.02 10.20 -2.89
C ASP A 58 -21.00 9.92 -4.02
N ALA A 59 -21.37 10.28 -5.26
CA ALA A 59 -20.51 10.14 -6.42
C ALA A 59 -19.18 10.90 -6.29
N GLY A 60 -19.15 12.02 -5.56
CA GLY A 60 -17.94 12.81 -5.31
C GLY A 60 -16.92 12.13 -4.40
N LEU A 61 -17.33 11.09 -3.66
CA LEU A 61 -16.46 10.30 -2.79
C LEU A 61 -16.07 8.95 -3.42
N SER A 62 -16.52 8.67 -4.64
CA SER A 62 -16.25 7.40 -5.31
C SER A 62 -14.74 7.19 -5.54
N THR A 63 -14.29 5.95 -5.43
CA THR A 63 -12.90 5.60 -5.71
C THR A 63 -12.65 5.60 -7.22
N ALA A 64 -11.41 5.82 -7.64
CA ALA A 64 -11.05 5.80 -9.06
C ALA A 64 -11.49 4.49 -9.77
N VAL A 65 -11.31 3.35 -9.09
CA VAL A 65 -11.73 2.03 -9.58
C VAL A 65 -13.26 1.91 -9.72
N ALA A 66 -14.02 2.39 -8.74
CA ALA A 66 -15.48 2.39 -8.80
C ALA A 66 -16.01 3.40 -9.83
N GLY A 67 -15.36 4.57 -9.97
CA GLY A 67 -15.67 5.58 -10.98
C GLY A 67 -15.53 5.04 -12.40
N VAL A 68 -14.43 4.35 -12.71
CA VAL A 68 -14.25 3.67 -14.00
C VAL A 68 -15.38 2.68 -14.28
N LYS A 69 -15.82 1.92 -13.27
CA LYS A 69 -16.94 0.99 -13.43
C LYS A 69 -18.26 1.71 -13.75
N SER A 70 -18.50 2.86 -13.15
CA SER A 70 -19.72 3.65 -13.39
C SER A 70 -19.83 4.15 -14.84
N MET A 71 -18.71 4.28 -15.56
CA MET A 71 -18.68 4.65 -16.98
C MET A 71 -19.16 3.53 -17.91
N ILE A 72 -19.22 2.28 -17.43
CA ILE A 72 -19.71 1.14 -18.20
C ILE A 72 -21.23 1.11 -18.10
N ASN A 73 -21.89 1.49 -19.20
CA ASN A 73 -23.36 1.49 -19.28
C ASN A 73 -23.90 0.07 -19.14
N THR A 74 -24.58 -0.21 -18.03
CA THR A 74 -25.22 -1.51 -17.76
C THR A 74 -26.68 -1.53 -18.23
N SER A 75 -27.24 -0.37 -18.60
CA SER A 75 -28.65 -0.15 -18.96
C SER A 75 -28.94 -0.18 -20.47
N GLY A 76 -28.02 -0.71 -21.29
CA GLY A 76 -28.25 -0.95 -22.72
C GLY A 76 -27.90 0.20 -23.67
N GLY A 77 -27.37 1.32 -23.16
CA GLY A 77 -26.79 2.39 -23.98
C GLY A 77 -25.38 2.04 -24.50
N PRO A 78 -24.90 2.68 -25.58
CA PRO A 78 -23.54 2.47 -26.07
C PRO A 78 -22.54 2.90 -24.99
N THR A 79 -21.56 2.05 -24.70
CA THR A 79 -20.43 2.38 -23.82
C THR A 79 -19.31 2.95 -24.65
N GLN A 80 -18.80 4.13 -24.25
CA GLN A 80 -17.65 4.77 -24.90
C GLN A 80 -16.35 4.13 -24.41
N TRP A 81 -15.97 3.00 -25.04
CA TRP A 81 -14.82 2.21 -24.61
C TRP A 81 -13.49 2.98 -24.66
N ASN A 82 -13.35 3.92 -25.59
CA ASN A 82 -12.21 4.83 -25.64
C ASN A 82 -12.04 5.64 -24.34
N GLU A 83 -13.12 6.19 -23.80
CA GLU A 83 -13.10 6.95 -22.56
C GLU A 83 -12.84 6.04 -21.34
N VAL A 84 -13.49 4.87 -21.30
CA VAL A 84 -13.29 3.88 -20.23
C VAL A 84 -11.84 3.40 -20.18
N MET A 85 -11.24 3.10 -21.33
CA MET A 85 -9.84 2.66 -21.40
C MET A 85 -8.87 3.78 -21.01
N ALA A 86 -9.13 5.02 -21.43
CA ALA A 86 -8.32 6.16 -21.00
C ALA A 86 -8.38 6.35 -19.47
N ALA A 87 -9.57 6.28 -18.87
CA ALA A 87 -9.74 6.36 -17.43
C ALA A 87 -9.08 5.19 -16.68
N MET A 88 -9.13 3.97 -17.23
CA MET A 88 -8.39 2.81 -16.70
C MET A 88 -6.88 3.04 -16.69
N LEU A 89 -6.31 3.55 -17.78
CA LEU A 89 -4.89 3.86 -17.85
C LEU A 89 -4.48 4.90 -16.81
N LEU A 90 -5.27 5.98 -16.66
CA LEU A 90 -5.02 6.99 -15.62
C LEU A 90 -5.09 6.42 -14.20
N THR A 91 -6.04 5.51 -13.96
CA THR A 91 -6.22 4.85 -12.66
C THR A 91 -5.08 3.90 -12.31
N LEU A 92 -4.37 3.37 -13.32
CA LEU A 92 -3.19 2.52 -13.14
C LEU A 92 -1.90 3.31 -12.85
N ILE A 93 -1.86 4.61 -13.16
CA ILE A 93 -0.64 5.42 -12.96
C ILE A 93 -0.18 5.40 -11.49
N PRO A 94 -1.03 5.69 -10.48
CA PRO A 94 -0.59 5.72 -9.08
C PRO A 94 0.00 4.40 -8.57
N PRO A 95 -0.64 3.23 -8.73
CA PRO A 95 -0.05 1.96 -8.27
C PRO A 95 1.24 1.62 -9.03
N VAL A 96 1.32 1.91 -10.32
CA VAL A 96 2.57 1.71 -11.08
C VAL A 96 3.69 2.60 -10.54
N VAL A 97 3.43 3.87 -10.27
CA VAL A 97 4.42 4.79 -9.69
C VAL A 97 4.89 4.30 -8.32
N VAL A 98 3.98 3.87 -7.45
CA VAL A 98 4.33 3.32 -6.13
C VAL A 98 5.23 2.10 -6.27
N VAL A 99 4.88 1.17 -7.16
CA VAL A 99 5.70 -0.03 -7.41
C VAL A 99 7.07 0.36 -7.96
N LEU A 100 7.16 1.26 -8.93
CA LEU A 100 8.44 1.67 -9.51
C LEU A 100 9.38 2.34 -8.50
N VAL A 101 8.83 3.17 -7.60
CA VAL A 101 9.62 3.82 -6.54
C VAL A 101 10.04 2.82 -5.47
N MET A 102 9.14 1.89 -5.10
CA MET A 102 9.34 0.99 -3.97
C MET A 102 9.93 -0.37 -4.33
N GLN A 103 10.07 -0.72 -5.61
CA GLN A 103 10.55 -2.04 -6.08
C GLN A 103 11.84 -2.48 -5.40
N ARG A 104 12.81 -1.56 -5.20
CA ARG A 104 14.10 -1.88 -4.56
C ARG A 104 13.94 -2.23 -3.08
N ALA A 105 13.05 -1.52 -2.37
CA ALA A 105 12.77 -1.78 -0.97
C ALA A 105 11.92 -3.05 -0.79
N PHE A 106 10.95 -3.27 -1.69
CA PHE A 106 10.11 -4.45 -1.73
C PHE A 106 10.93 -5.74 -1.96
N VAL A 107 11.79 -5.76 -2.97
CA VAL A 107 12.66 -6.93 -3.25
C VAL A 107 13.60 -7.21 -2.08
N ARG A 108 14.19 -6.18 -1.47
CA ARG A 108 15.02 -6.36 -0.26
C ARG A 108 14.22 -6.92 0.91
N GLY A 109 13.00 -6.43 1.14
CA GLY A 109 12.16 -6.89 2.24
C GLY A 109 11.69 -8.34 2.09
N LEU A 110 11.40 -8.78 0.86
CA LEU A 110 11.05 -10.18 0.60
C LEU A 110 12.25 -11.12 0.76
N VAL A 111 13.41 -10.73 0.24
CA VAL A 111 14.63 -11.57 0.29
C VAL A 111 15.19 -11.64 1.72
N GLU A 112 15.10 -10.57 2.48
CA GLU A 112 15.52 -10.53 3.89
C GLU A 112 14.54 -11.29 4.81
N SER A 113 13.30 -11.52 4.36
CA SER A 113 12.33 -12.39 5.05
C SER A 113 12.60 -13.88 4.87
N GLU A 114 13.43 -14.30 3.89
CA GLU A 114 13.77 -15.71 3.64
C GLU A 114 15.04 -16.19 4.37
N LYS A 115 15.76 -15.30 5.06
CA LYS A 115 16.91 -15.66 5.93
C LYS A 115 16.54 -15.57 7.40
#